data_AF-A0A937KZQ6-F1
#
_entry.id   AF-A0A937KZQ6-F1
#
_cell.length_a   1.000
_cell.length_b   1.000
_cell.length_c   1.000
_cell.angle_alpha   90.00
_cell.angle_beta   90.00
_cell.angle_gamma   90.00
#
_symmetry.space_group_name_H-M   'P 1'
#
loop_
_entity.id
_entity.type
_entity.pdbx_description
1 polymer ?
#
loop_
_entity_poly.entity_id
_entity_poly.type
_entity_poly.pdbx_seq_one_letter_code
_entity_poly.pdbx_strand_id
1 'polypeptide(L)'
;MEWFFKFPDMSRSDLREFKKSVDFAFTDFSRTHGESIENFFEPLLMFLVWFEKFFINTPWPLIVLGILILAWIGSRSILIIIGT
;
A
#
# COMPACT_ATOMS: atom_id res chain seq x y z
N MET A 1 -31.19 30.77 27.24
CA MET A 1 -29.80 31.26 27.35
C MET A 1 -28.83 30.25 27.97
N GLU A 2 -29.28 29.14 28.57
CA GLU A 2 -28.36 28.15 29.17
C GLU A 2 -27.45 27.39 28.18
N TRP A 3 -27.80 27.38 26.90
CA TRP A 3 -26.99 26.76 25.84
C TRP A 3 -25.59 27.39 25.69
N PHE A 4 -25.43 28.69 26.00
CA PHE A 4 -24.14 29.38 25.92
C PHE A 4 -23.21 29.07 27.11
N PHE A 5 -23.75 28.54 28.22
CA PHE A 5 -23.02 28.31 29.47
C PHE A 5 -22.91 26.81 29.83
N LYS A 6 -23.56 25.93 29.06
CA LYS A 6 -23.47 24.48 29.22
C LYS A 6 -22.57 23.90 28.14
N PHE A 7 -21.54 23.16 28.55
CA PHE A 7 -20.65 22.51 27.60
C PHE A 7 -21.44 21.50 26.75
N PRO A 8 -21.31 21.52 25.42
CA PRO A 8 -22.07 20.61 24.57
C PRO A 8 -21.61 19.16 24.82
N ASP A 9 -22.48 18.35 25.42
CA ASP A 9 -22.29 16.93 25.66
C ASP A 9 -23.32 16.11 24.88
N MET A 10 -22.86 15.03 24.23
CA MET A 10 -23.77 14.07 23.61
C MET A 10 -24.38 13.17 24.67
N SER A 11 -25.69 12.91 24.57
CA SER A 11 -26.33 11.98 25.49
C SER A 11 -25.76 10.57 25.32
N ARG A 12 -25.85 9.74 26.37
CA ARG A 12 -25.38 8.34 26.30
C ARG A 12 -26.05 7.54 25.19
N SER A 13 -27.31 7.84 24.88
CA SER A 13 -28.04 7.23 23.75
C SER A 13 -27.44 7.65 22.42
N ASP A 14 -27.16 8.95 22.23
CA ASP A 14 -26.60 9.47 20.99
C ASP A 14 -25.19 8.92 20.74
N LEU A 15 -24.36 8.85 21.79
CA LEU A 15 -23.02 8.24 21.71
C LEU A 15 -23.09 6.76 21.32
N ARG A 16 -24.09 6.02 21.83
CA ARG A 16 -24.28 4.61 21.52
C ARG A 16 -24.75 4.42 20.08
N GLU A 17 -25.69 5.24 19.62
CA GLU A 17 -26.19 5.19 18.25
C GLU A 17 -25.12 5.59 17.24
N PHE A 18 -24.34 6.62 17.54
CA PHE A 18 -23.17 7.02 16.75
C PHE A 18 -22.14 5.89 16.68
N LYS A 19 -21.80 5.26 17.82
CA LYS A 19 -20.89 4.11 17.80
C LYS A 19 -21.43 2.99 16.89
N LYS A 20 -22.71 2.66 17.04
CA LYS A 20 -23.34 1.59 16.26
C LYS A 20 -23.37 1.92 14.77
N SER A 21 -23.62 3.17 14.39
CA SER A 21 -23.62 3.58 12.99
C SER A 21 -22.23 3.49 12.36
N VAL A 22 -21.19 3.90 13.09
CA VAL A 22 -19.79 3.76 12.65
C VAL A 22 -19.40 2.28 12.51
N ASP A 23 -19.71 1.46 13.51
CA ASP A 23 -19.40 0.01 13.48
C ASP A 23 -20.10 -0.68 12.30
N PHE A 24 -21.37 -0.31 12.03
CA PHE A 24 -22.13 -0.85 10.92
C PHE A 24 -21.57 -0.38 9.57
N ALA A 25 -21.29 0.91 9.42
CA ALA A 25 -20.71 1.47 8.20
C ALA A 25 -19.35 0.85 7.88
N PHE A 26 -18.49 0.64 8.88
CA PHE A 26 -17.20 -0.02 8.70
C PHE A 26 -17.36 -1.49 8.28
N THR A 27 -18.28 -2.20 8.92
CA THR A 27 -18.57 -3.61 8.59
C THR A 27 -19.11 -3.74 7.17
N ASP A 28 -20.04 -2.86 6.78
CA ASP A 28 -20.64 -2.83 5.45
C ASP A 28 -19.58 -2.48 4.39
N PHE A 29 -18.78 -1.43 4.62
CA PHE A 29 -17.64 -1.09 3.77
C PHE A 29 -16.69 -2.26 3.58
N SER A 30 -16.30 -2.93 4.66
CA SER A 30 -15.37 -4.07 4.59
C SER A 30 -15.96 -5.24 3.82
N ARG A 31 -17.28 -5.49 3.91
CA ARG A 31 -17.95 -6.55 3.16
C ARG A 31 -18.08 -6.21 1.68
N THR A 32 -18.41 -4.97 1.35
CA THR A 32 -18.66 -4.54 -0.04
C THR A 32 -17.36 -4.30 -0.80
N HIS A 33 -16.38 -3.66 -0.17
CA HIS A 33 -15.13 -3.27 -0.82
C HIS A 33 -13.95 -4.20 -0.51
N GLY A 34 -14.03 -5.02 0.52
CA GLY A 34 -12.94 -5.92 0.91
C GLY A 34 -12.53 -6.85 -0.22
N GLU A 35 -13.48 -7.58 -0.81
CA GLU A 35 -13.22 -8.49 -1.95
C GLU A 35 -12.65 -7.74 -3.16
N SER A 36 -13.17 -6.56 -3.48
CA SER A 36 -12.67 -5.77 -4.61
C SER A 36 -11.23 -5.29 -4.39
N ILE A 37 -10.88 -4.91 -3.16
CA ILE A 37 -9.52 -4.48 -2.80
C ILE A 37 -8.58 -5.69 -2.82
N GLU A 38 -9.01 -6.83 -2.28
CA GLU A 38 -8.24 -8.07 -2.31
C GLU A 38 -7.94 -8.51 -3.76
N ASN A 39 -8.96 -8.56 -4.61
CA ASN A 39 -8.81 -8.89 -6.04
C ASN A 39 -7.92 -7.88 -6.80
N PHE A 40 -7.90 -6.61 -6.37
CA PHE A 40 -7.01 -5.61 -6.96
C PHE A 40 -5.54 -5.85 -6.58
N PHE A 41 -5.27 -6.29 -5.36
CA PHE A 41 -3.92 -6.55 -4.87
C PHE A 41 -3.42 -7.99 -5.08
N GLU A 42 -4.30 -8.94 -5.39
CA GLU A 42 -3.95 -10.34 -5.64
C GLU A 42 -2.89 -10.49 -6.75
N PRO A 43 -2.98 -9.82 -7.92
CA PRO A 43 -1.96 -9.89 -8.95
C PRO A 43 -0.61 -9.33 -8.50
N LEU A 44 -0.64 -8.27 -7.68
CA LEU A 44 0.57 -7.67 -7.11
C LEU A 44 1.25 -8.64 -6.14
N LEU A 45 0.48 -9.33 -5.29
CA LEU A 45 0.98 -10.34 -4.38
C LEU A 45 1.62 -11.50 -5.15
N MET A 46 0.92 -12.02 -6.17
CA MET A 46 1.44 -13.07 -7.03
C MET A 46 2.74 -12.66 -7.72
N PHE A 47 2.81 -11.42 -8.22
CA PHE A 47 4.03 -10.86 -8.81
C PHE A 47 5.17 -10.79 -7.79
N LEU A 48 4.91 -10.30 -6.58
CA LEU A 48 5.92 -10.16 -5.54
C LEU A 48 6.48 -11.52 -5.10
N VAL A 49 5.60 -12.51 -4.89
CA VAL A 49 6.01 -13.88 -4.54
C VAL A 49 6.78 -14.54 -5.68
N TRP A 50 6.37 -14.33 -6.92
CA TRP A 50 7.11 -14.82 -8.09
C TRP A 50 8.51 -14.17 -8.17
N PHE A 51 8.60 -12.86 -7.96
CA PHE A 51 9.84 -12.11 -7.97
C PHE A 51 10.78 -12.53 -6.83
N GLU A 52 10.24 -12.74 -5.63
CA GLU A 52 10.98 -13.31 -4.50
C GLU A 52 11.59 -14.67 -4.87
N LYS A 53 10.77 -15.58 -5.41
CA LYS A 53 11.25 -16.91 -5.85
C LYS A 53 12.29 -16.80 -6.95
N PHE A 54 12.16 -15.84 -7.86
CA PHE A 54 13.17 -15.61 -8.89
C PHE A 54 14.53 -15.24 -8.26
N PHE A 55 14.56 -14.31 -7.29
CA PHE A 55 15.80 -13.90 -6.63
C PHE A 55 16.41 -15.00 -5.76
N ILE A 56 15.59 -15.75 -5.01
CA ILE A 56 16.08 -16.84 -4.14
C ILE A 56 16.66 -17.99 -4.97
N ASN A 57 16.01 -18.35 -6.09
CA ASN A 57 16.46 -19.45 -6.94
C ASN A 57 17.60 -19.05 -7.90
N THR A 58 17.86 -17.75 -8.07
CA THR A 58 18.96 -17.26 -8.91
C THR A 58 20.26 -17.28 -8.11
N PRO A 59 21.28 -18.05 -8.55
CA PRO A 59 22.61 -18.00 -7.94
C PRO A 59 23.17 -16.57 -7.92
N TRP A 60 23.74 -16.16 -6.79
CA TRP A 60 24.31 -14.82 -6.61
C TRP A 60 25.27 -14.35 -7.72
N PRO A 61 26.09 -15.21 -8.38
CA PRO A 61 26.98 -14.74 -9.45
C PRO A 61 26.23 -14.20 -10.67
N LEU A 62 25.03 -14.73 -10.97
CA LEU A 62 24.21 -14.25 -12.08
C LEU A 62 23.67 -12.85 -11.79
N ILE A 63 23.32 -12.56 -10.54
CA ILE A 63 22.88 -11.22 -10.11
C ILE A 63 24.03 -10.22 -10.29
N VAL A 64 25.24 -10.58 -9.84
CA VAL A 64 26.44 -9.76 -10.02
C VAL A 64 26.73 -9.51 -11.50
N LEU A 65 26.67 -10.56 -12.33
CA LEU A 65 26.86 -10.45 -13.77
C LEU A 65 25.81 -9.53 -14.41
N GLY A 66 24.54 -9.64 -14.00
CA GLY A 66 23.47 -8.74 -14.44
C GLY A 66 23.75 -7.28 -14.07
N ILE A 67 24.18 -7.02 -12.84
CA ILE A 67 24.55 -5.67 -12.37
C ILE A 67 25.74 -5.13 -13.18
N LEU A 68 26.77 -5.95 -13.44
CA LEU A 68 27.93 -5.55 -14.24
C LEU A 68 27.54 -5.19 -15.67
N ILE A 69 26.65 -5.95 -16.30
CA ILE A 69 26.12 -5.64 -17.64
C ILE A 69 25.35 -4.32 -17.63
N LEU A 70 24.44 -4.12 -16.66
CA LEU A 70 23.68 -2.88 -16.53
C LEU A 70 24.59 -1.68 -16.27
N ALA A 71 25.60 -1.81 -15.42
CA ALA A 71 26.58 -0.77 -15.15
C ALA A 71 27.41 -0.44 -16.39
N TRP A 72 27.80 -1.43 -17.19
CA TRP A 72 28.52 -1.22 -18.44
C TRP A 72 27.67 -0.52 -19.49
N ILE A 73 26.40 -0.92 -19.64
CA ILE A 73 25.44 -0.24 -20.54
C ILE A 73 25.18 1.19 -20.06
N GLY A 74 24.97 1.40 -18.77
CA GLY A 74 24.79 2.73 -18.18
C GLY A 74 26.02 3.62 -18.34
N SER A 75 27.22 3.06 -18.20
CA SER A 75 28.49 3.77 -18.40
C SER A 75 28.72 4.19 -19.85
N ARG A 76 28.14 3.47 -20.82
CA ARG A 76 28.17 3.83 -22.26
C ARG A 76 27.24 5.01 -22.59
N SER A 77 26.46 5.51 -21.64
CA SER A 77 25.56 6.66 -21.84
C SER A 77 26.36 7.93 -22.19
N ILE A 78 26.33 8.29 -23.47
CA ILE A 78 26.90 9.52 -24.03
C ILE A 78 26.33 10.78 -23.32
N LEU A 79 25.12 10.69 -22.75
CA LEU A 79 24.50 11.77 -21.97
C LEU A 79 25.28 12.11 -20.69
N ILE A 80 26.01 11.16 -20.10
CA ILE A 80 26.87 11.40 -18.93
C ILE A 80 28.17 12.12 -19.34
N ILE A 81 28.64 11.87 -20.57
CA ILE A 81 29.87 12.45 -21.11
C ILE A 81 29.66 13.89 -21.62
N ILE A 82 28.49 14.19 -22.22
CA ILE A 82 28.18 15.53 -22.76
C ILE A 82 27.88 16.56 -21.64
N GLY A 83 27.55 16.11 -20.43
CA GLY A 83 27.29 16.98 -19.28
C GLY A 83 28.52 17.36 -18.44
N THR A 84 29.72 16.90 -18.82
CA THR A 84 31.02 17.31 -18.24
C THR A 84 31.75 18.17 -19.26
#